data_AF-K1E997-F1
#
_entry.id   AF-K1E997-F1
#
_cell.length_a   1.000
_cell.length_b   1.000
_cell.length_c   1.000
_cell.angle_alpha   90.00
_cell.angle_beta   90.00
_cell.angle_gamma   90.00
#
_symmetry.space_group_name_H-M   'P 1'
#
loop_
_entity.id
_entity.type
_entity.pdbx_description
1 polymer ?
#
loop_
_entity_poly.entity_id
_entity_poly.type
_entity_poly.pdbx_seq_one_letter_code
_entity_poly.pdbx_strand_id
1 'polypeptide(L)'
;MTPAADAPQTAAEAKAGRSAADASAPATTLSIPAVGLSTKIGPQGLRDGKVNPRAGEVIWFTGYDRVRPGATGTTVIAGHVISGGRADSFAALEQLSKGDGVVLSYPGGARLRFEVTSTDIVDKDELTTSQDVWGDNSDTRRIVLVTCDDELGFRTDGHRKANFVAVAELPA
;
A
#
# COMPACT_ATOMS: atom_id res chain seq x y z
N MET A 1 -6.01 22.72 1.49
CA MET A 1 -5.23 22.01 2.51
C MET A 1 -3.88 21.72 1.90
N THR A 2 -2.81 22.28 2.44
CA THR A 2 -1.43 21.95 2.02
C THR A 2 -1.20 20.47 2.30
N PRO A 3 -0.65 19.67 1.38
CA PRO A 3 -0.21 18.32 1.69
C PRO A 3 0.68 18.38 2.93
N ALA A 4 0.47 17.48 3.89
CA ALA A 4 1.41 17.34 4.99
C ALA A 4 2.77 17.06 4.36
N ALA A 5 3.77 17.92 4.59
CA ALA A 5 5.11 17.72 4.04
C ALA A 5 5.60 16.32 4.39
N ASP A 6 6.28 15.66 3.45
CA ASP A 6 6.96 14.39 3.70
C ASP A 6 8.14 14.60 4.64
N ALA A 7 7.83 14.80 5.92
CA ALA A 7 8.80 15.05 6.96
C ALA A 7 9.39 13.71 7.44
N PRO A 8 10.73 13.61 7.58
CA PRO A 8 11.34 12.48 8.25
C PRO A 8 10.75 12.31 9.65
N GLN A 9 10.47 11.07 10.05
CA GLN A 9 10.03 10.77 11.41
C GLN A 9 11.24 10.77 12.36
N THR A 10 11.06 11.29 13.57
CA THR A 10 12.05 11.18 14.64
C THR A 10 12.14 9.74 15.16
N ALA A 11 13.24 9.40 15.86
CA ALA A 11 13.40 8.09 16.49
C ALA A 11 12.30 7.78 17.51
N ALA A 12 11.80 8.80 18.22
CA ALA A 12 10.71 8.66 19.18
C ALA A 12 9.38 8.35 18.49
N GLU A 13 9.06 9.04 17.39
CA GLU A 13 7.87 8.77 16.57
C GLU A 13 7.94 7.38 15.96
N ALA A 14 9.10 6.99 15.40
CA ALA A 14 9.30 5.65 14.85
C ALA A 14 9.10 4.56 15.91
N LYS A 15 9.59 4.77 17.14
CA LYS A 15 9.37 3.84 18.26
C LYS A 15 7.88 3.74 18.61
N ALA A 16 7.19 4.87 18.75
CA ALA A 16 5.76 4.89 19.06
C ALA A 16 4.91 4.25 17.94
N GLY A 17 5.23 4.52 16.68
CA GLY A 17 4.59 3.93 15.51
C GLY A 17 4.78 2.41 15.45
N ARG A 18 5.99 1.90 15.72
CA ARG A 18 6.23 0.45 15.82
C ARG A 18 5.42 -0.19 16.94
N SER A 19 5.40 0.42 18.13
CA SER A 19 4.56 -0.08 19.24
C SER A 19 3.07 -0.10 18.88
N ALA A 20 2.58 0.90 18.14
CA ALA A 20 1.20 0.93 17.66
C ALA A 20 0.94 -0.15 16.59
N ALA A 21 1.88 -0.39 15.68
CA ALA A 21 1.79 -1.45 14.67
C ALA A 21 1.78 -2.86 15.29
N ASP A 22 2.46 -3.03 16.43
CA ASP A 22 2.53 -4.29 17.18
C ASP A 22 1.34 -4.48 18.13
N ALA A 23 0.56 -3.43 18.38
CA ALA A 23 -0.69 -3.50 19.13
C ALA A 23 -1.84 -4.10 18.31
N SER A 24 -2.93 -4.50 18.97
CA SER A 24 -4.06 -5.18 18.33
C SER A 24 -4.85 -4.31 17.34
N ALA A 25 -4.79 -2.98 17.47
CA ALA A 25 -5.57 -2.06 16.63
C ALA A 25 -4.78 -1.71 15.34
N PRO A 26 -5.30 -2.04 14.15
CA PRO A 26 -4.60 -1.76 12.90
C PRO A 26 -4.60 -0.26 12.57
N ALA A 27 -3.70 0.14 11.66
CA ALA A 27 -3.75 1.48 11.08
C ALA A 27 -5.10 1.73 10.39
N THR A 28 -5.63 2.94 10.53
CA THR A 28 -6.94 3.33 9.98
C THR A 28 -6.82 4.24 8.77
N THR A 29 -5.66 4.86 8.57
CA THR A 29 -5.42 5.83 7.50
C THR A 29 -4.05 5.57 6.88
N LEU A 30 -4.00 5.60 5.55
CA LEU A 30 -2.80 5.65 4.74
C LEU A 30 -2.67 7.05 4.13
N SER A 31 -1.48 7.64 4.22
CA SER A 31 -1.16 8.89 3.53
C SER A 31 0.16 8.78 2.77
N ILE A 32 0.18 9.35 1.58
CA ILE A 32 1.36 9.42 0.70
C ILE A 32 1.48 10.87 0.22
N PRO A 33 2.25 11.71 0.93
CA PRO A 33 2.36 13.14 0.67
C PRO A 33 2.73 13.53 -0.76
N ALA A 34 3.68 12.79 -1.37
CA ALA A 34 4.22 13.10 -2.70
C ALA A 34 3.13 13.13 -3.78
N VAL A 35 2.09 12.33 -3.62
CA VAL A 35 0.96 12.23 -4.55
C VAL A 35 -0.35 12.80 -3.98
N GLY A 36 -0.27 13.51 -2.85
CA GLY A 36 -1.43 14.13 -2.19
C GLY A 36 -2.48 13.14 -1.67
N LEU A 37 -2.12 11.86 -1.50
CA LEU A 37 -3.06 10.82 -1.08
C LEU A 37 -3.22 10.82 0.45
N SER A 38 -4.47 10.78 0.89
CA SER A 38 -4.85 10.51 2.27
C SER A 38 -6.21 9.82 2.30
N THR A 39 -6.24 8.55 2.69
CA THR A 39 -7.44 7.72 2.63
C THR A 39 -7.55 6.75 3.80
N LYS A 40 -8.76 6.30 4.10
CA LYS A 40 -9.01 5.25 5.09
C LYS A 40 -8.65 3.90 4.50
N ILE A 41 -8.13 3.01 5.33
CA ILE A 41 -7.84 1.63 4.94
C ILE A 41 -8.56 0.65 5.87
N GLY A 42 -8.99 -0.49 5.31
CA GLY A 42 -9.68 -1.54 6.05
C GLY A 42 -9.25 -2.95 5.64
N PRO A 43 -9.48 -3.96 6.49
CA PRO A 43 -9.17 -5.36 6.16
C PRO A 43 -10.06 -5.86 5.02
N GLN A 44 -9.48 -6.60 4.08
CA GLN A 44 -10.25 -7.39 3.14
C GLN A 44 -9.53 -8.70 2.77
N GLY A 45 -10.29 -9.80 2.78
CA GLY A 45 -9.87 -11.05 2.15
C GLY A 45 -10.15 -11.06 0.65
N LEU A 46 -10.10 -12.26 0.06
CA LEU A 46 -10.50 -12.45 -1.34
C LEU A 46 -12.01 -12.25 -1.49
N ARG A 47 -12.40 -11.55 -2.56
CA ARG A 47 -13.77 -11.47 -3.06
C ARG A 47 -13.77 -12.02 -4.48
N ASP A 48 -14.59 -13.05 -4.73
CA ASP A 48 -14.63 -13.76 -6.02
C ASP A 48 -13.25 -14.32 -6.43
N GLY A 49 -12.49 -14.81 -5.43
CA GLY A 49 -11.13 -15.35 -5.61
C GLY A 49 -10.05 -14.30 -5.90
N LYS A 50 -10.36 -13.00 -5.79
CA LYS A 50 -9.42 -11.92 -6.13
C LYS A 50 -9.34 -10.87 -5.02
N VAL A 51 -8.23 -10.14 -5.01
CA VAL A 51 -8.12 -8.87 -4.26
C VAL A 51 -8.93 -7.83 -5.02
N ASN A 52 -10.11 -7.49 -4.52
CA ASN A 52 -11.09 -6.67 -5.24
C ASN A 52 -11.73 -5.64 -4.29
N PRO A 53 -11.07 -4.49 -4.06
CA PRO A 53 -11.63 -3.38 -3.27
C PRO A 53 -12.95 -2.88 -3.90
N ARG A 54 -13.82 -2.20 -3.14
CA ARG A 54 -14.93 -1.46 -3.76
C ARG A 54 -14.44 -0.12 -4.32
N ALA A 55 -15.28 0.52 -5.14
CA ALA A 55 -15.04 1.87 -5.62
C ALA A 55 -14.85 2.84 -4.45
N GLY A 56 -13.80 3.66 -4.48
CA GLY A 56 -13.49 4.60 -3.40
C GLY A 56 -12.88 3.97 -2.14
N GLU A 57 -12.67 2.65 -2.12
CA GLU A 57 -12.07 1.96 -0.98
C GLU A 57 -10.60 1.60 -1.26
N VAL A 58 -9.80 1.69 -0.20
CA VAL A 58 -8.46 1.12 -0.13
C VAL A 58 -8.46 0.09 0.98
N ILE A 59 -7.88 -1.07 0.71
CA ILE A 59 -7.89 -2.20 1.65
C ILE A 59 -6.47 -2.67 1.92
N TRP A 60 -6.27 -3.31 3.06
CA TRP A 60 -5.13 -4.17 3.31
C TRP A 60 -5.57 -5.63 3.30
N PHE A 61 -4.78 -6.46 2.63
CA PHE A 61 -5.14 -7.85 2.37
C PHE A 61 -4.86 -8.74 3.60
N THR A 62 -5.79 -9.62 3.94
CA THR A 62 -5.74 -10.45 5.16
C THR A 62 -5.41 -11.93 4.91
N GLY A 63 -5.07 -12.31 3.67
CA GLY A 63 -4.76 -13.70 3.30
C GLY A 63 -3.27 -13.95 3.08
N TYR A 64 -2.91 -15.21 2.79
CA TYR A 64 -1.54 -15.63 2.41
C TYR A 64 -0.43 -15.10 3.35
N ASP A 65 -0.66 -15.24 4.66
CA ASP A 65 0.24 -14.80 5.74
C ASP A 65 0.63 -13.32 5.68
N ARG A 66 -0.11 -12.50 4.91
CA ARG A 66 0.09 -11.06 4.89
C ARG A 66 -0.36 -10.46 6.22
N VAL A 67 0.46 -9.54 6.72
CA VAL A 67 0.28 -8.98 8.06
C VAL A 67 -0.45 -7.64 8.01
N ARG A 68 -1.05 -7.29 9.15
CA ARG A 68 -1.69 -5.97 9.32
C ARG A 68 -0.71 -4.82 9.05
N PRO A 69 -1.19 -3.64 8.64
CA PRO A 69 -0.33 -2.53 8.24
C PRO A 69 0.76 -2.16 9.26
N GLY A 70 2.00 -2.33 8.82
CA GLY A 70 3.21 -1.93 9.54
C GLY A 70 3.72 -2.94 10.58
N ALA A 71 3.06 -4.08 10.77
CA ALA A 71 3.60 -5.18 11.55
C ALA A 71 4.84 -5.79 10.85
N THR A 72 5.66 -6.54 11.59
CA THR A 72 6.76 -7.31 10.99
C THR A 72 6.20 -8.36 10.03
N GLY A 73 6.77 -8.40 8.83
CA GLY A 73 6.29 -9.13 7.66
C GLY A 73 5.84 -8.18 6.55
N THR A 74 5.14 -8.74 5.57
CA THR A 74 4.65 -8.00 4.40
C THR A 74 3.18 -7.67 4.54
N THR A 75 2.86 -6.37 4.52
CA THR A 75 1.50 -5.87 4.32
C THR A 75 1.28 -5.61 2.83
N VAL A 76 0.18 -6.11 2.28
CA VAL A 76 -0.26 -5.76 0.91
C VAL A 76 -1.46 -4.83 1.02
N ILE A 77 -1.38 -3.65 0.40
CA ILE A 77 -2.45 -2.66 0.35
C ILE A 77 -2.84 -2.43 -1.10
N ALA A 78 -4.14 -2.51 -1.40
CA ALA A 78 -4.68 -2.41 -2.74
C ALA A 78 -5.80 -1.38 -2.85
N GLY A 79 -5.86 -0.71 -4.00
CA GLY A 79 -6.88 0.27 -4.36
C GLY A 79 -6.98 0.41 -5.88
N HIS A 80 -8.07 0.99 -6.37
CA HIS A 80 -8.30 1.19 -7.80
C HIS A 80 -7.71 2.51 -8.30
N VAL A 81 -7.21 2.53 -9.54
CA VAL A 81 -6.86 3.77 -10.27
C VAL A 81 -8.11 4.43 -10.86
N ILE A 82 -9.05 3.63 -11.38
CA ILE A 82 -10.30 4.12 -12.00
C ILE A 82 -11.46 3.26 -11.55
N SER A 83 -12.59 3.90 -11.24
CA SER A 83 -13.87 3.23 -11.01
C SER A 83 -15.02 4.03 -11.62
N GLY A 84 -15.95 3.35 -12.28
CA GLY A 84 -17.09 3.99 -12.95
C GLY A 84 -16.71 5.06 -13.99
N GLY A 85 -15.52 4.94 -14.60
CA GLY A 85 -15.00 5.90 -15.59
C GLY A 85 -14.41 7.19 -14.98
N ARG A 86 -14.15 7.22 -13.67
CA ARG A 86 -13.52 8.36 -12.98
C ARG A 86 -12.30 7.90 -12.20
N ALA A 87 -11.35 8.81 -11.97
CA ALA A 87 -10.21 8.59 -11.08
C ALA A 87 -10.70 8.11 -9.70
N ASP A 88 -10.04 7.09 -9.16
CA ASP A 88 -10.31 6.51 -7.84
C ASP A 88 -9.10 6.72 -6.90
N SER A 89 -9.11 6.11 -5.73
CA SER A 89 -8.26 6.44 -4.59
C SER A 89 -6.77 6.28 -4.87
N PHE A 90 -6.38 5.35 -5.75
CA PHE A 90 -4.98 5.12 -6.15
C PHE A 90 -4.66 5.70 -7.53
N ALA A 91 -5.48 6.61 -8.07
CA ALA A 91 -5.27 7.19 -9.40
C ALA A 91 -3.90 7.87 -9.60
N ALA A 92 -3.31 8.41 -8.53
CA ALA A 92 -2.00 9.08 -8.59
C ALA A 92 -0.85 8.18 -8.10
N LEU A 93 -1.11 6.89 -7.80
CA LEU A 93 -0.11 6.03 -7.17
C LEU A 93 1.11 5.79 -8.09
N GLU A 94 0.90 5.73 -9.40
CA GLU A 94 1.94 5.59 -10.44
C GLU A 94 2.99 6.71 -10.43
N GLN A 95 2.71 7.83 -9.76
CA GLN A 95 3.63 8.95 -9.63
C GLN A 95 4.62 8.78 -8.46
N LEU A 96 4.46 7.72 -7.66
CA LEU A 96 5.38 7.40 -6.57
C LEU A 96 6.77 7.08 -7.12
N SER A 97 7.78 7.51 -6.38
CA SER A 97 9.18 7.24 -6.66
C SER A 97 9.92 6.80 -5.40
N LYS A 98 11.08 6.18 -5.61
CA LYS A 98 12.00 5.83 -4.51
C LYS A 98 12.31 7.06 -3.65
N GLY A 99 12.23 6.90 -2.33
CA GLY A 99 12.43 7.95 -1.33
C GLY A 99 11.13 8.56 -0.80
N ASP A 100 10.02 8.41 -1.51
CA ASP A 100 8.72 8.94 -1.08
C ASP A 100 8.21 8.28 0.20
N GLY A 101 7.56 9.08 1.05
CA GLY A 101 6.99 8.63 2.31
C GLY A 101 5.65 7.93 2.16
N VAL A 102 5.53 6.76 2.80
CA VAL A 102 4.28 6.03 3.00
C VAL A 102 3.95 6.04 4.50
N VAL A 103 2.91 6.78 4.90
CA VAL A 103 2.61 7.04 6.31
C VAL A 103 1.35 6.31 6.74
N LEU A 104 1.47 5.44 7.74
CA LEU A 104 0.34 4.82 8.43
C LEU A 104 -0.01 5.62 9.68
N SER A 105 -1.30 5.89 9.89
CA SER A 105 -1.80 6.47 11.14
C SER A 105 -2.65 5.46 11.91
N TYR A 106 -2.36 5.34 13.20
CA TYR A 106 -2.99 4.40 14.12
C TYR A 106 -3.99 5.11 15.04
N PRO A 107 -4.97 4.38 15.59
CA PRO A 107 -5.79 4.87 16.69
C PRO A 107 -4.90 5.38 17.83
N GLY A 108 -5.27 6.50 18.45
CA GLY A 108 -4.44 7.16 19.47
C GLY A 108 -3.39 8.13 18.92
N GLY A 109 -3.31 8.30 17.60
CA GLY A 109 -2.55 9.39 16.96
C GLY A 109 -1.09 9.06 16.62
N ALA A 110 -0.61 7.87 16.98
CA ALA A 110 0.71 7.40 16.56
C ALA A 110 0.75 7.25 15.03
N ARG A 111 1.93 7.53 14.45
CA ARG A 111 2.20 7.40 13.02
C ARG A 111 3.47 6.59 12.80
N LEU A 112 3.52 5.87 11.70
CA LEU A 112 4.71 5.15 11.25
C LEU A 112 4.95 5.47 9.78
N ARG A 113 6.10 6.09 9.49
CA ARG A 113 6.53 6.39 8.12
C ARG A 113 7.41 5.26 7.59
N PHE A 114 7.12 4.83 6.38
CA PHE A 114 7.94 3.96 5.55
C PHE A 114 8.48 4.77 4.38
N GLU A 115 9.54 4.29 3.76
CA GLU A 115 10.14 4.90 2.59
C GLU A 115 10.04 3.95 1.41
N VAL A 116 9.58 4.44 0.26
CA VAL A 116 9.57 3.66 -0.98
C VAL A 116 11.00 3.30 -1.37
N THR A 117 11.28 2.00 -1.46
CA THR A 117 12.60 1.46 -1.83
C THR A 117 12.67 1.06 -3.29
N SER A 118 11.55 0.61 -3.88
CA SER A 118 11.40 0.29 -5.30
C SER A 118 9.98 0.54 -5.80
N THR A 119 9.87 0.73 -7.11
CA THR A 119 8.62 0.86 -7.86
C THR A 119 8.76 0.10 -9.17
N ASP A 120 7.78 -0.74 -9.49
CA ASP A 120 7.82 -1.59 -10.67
C ASP A 120 6.43 -1.66 -11.32
N ILE A 121 6.41 -1.82 -12.64
CA ILE A 121 5.21 -2.13 -13.40
C ILE A 121 5.32 -3.59 -13.79
N VAL A 122 4.42 -4.41 -13.26
CA VAL A 122 4.46 -5.87 -13.40
C VAL A 122 3.21 -6.37 -14.11
N ASP A 123 3.37 -7.39 -14.95
CA ASP A 123 2.19 -8.07 -15.50
C ASP A 123 1.38 -8.73 -14.37
N LYS A 124 0.05 -8.81 -14.53
CA LYS A 124 -0.83 -9.46 -13.57
C LYS A 124 -0.45 -10.90 -13.27
N ASP A 125 -0.02 -11.66 -14.26
CA ASP A 125 0.35 -13.05 -14.11
C ASP A 125 1.67 -13.15 -13.33
N GLU A 126 2.64 -12.26 -13.62
CA GLU A 126 3.90 -12.16 -12.87
C GLU A 126 3.67 -11.75 -11.41
N LEU A 127 2.76 -10.79 -11.17
CA LEU A 127 2.41 -10.33 -9.83
C LEU A 127 1.94 -11.49 -8.95
N THR A 128 1.25 -12.50 -9.49
CA THR A 128 0.79 -13.66 -8.70
C THR A 128 1.93 -14.49 -8.11
N THR A 129 3.13 -14.39 -8.69
CA THR A 129 4.33 -15.12 -8.26
C THR A 129 5.42 -14.22 -7.69
N SER A 130 5.17 -12.91 -7.62
CA SER A 130 6.14 -11.93 -7.15
C SER A 130 6.58 -12.23 -5.72
N GLN A 131 7.89 -12.37 -5.54
CA GLN A 131 8.49 -12.61 -4.22
C GLN A 131 8.36 -11.38 -3.31
N ASP A 132 8.35 -10.17 -3.86
CA ASP A 132 8.21 -8.98 -3.03
C ASP A 132 6.82 -8.86 -2.40
N VAL A 133 5.81 -9.39 -3.10
CA VAL A 133 4.41 -9.36 -2.64
C VAL A 133 4.05 -10.59 -1.81
N TRP A 134 4.41 -11.78 -2.29
CA TRP A 134 3.94 -13.06 -1.73
C TRP A 134 5.02 -13.91 -1.07
N GLY A 135 6.30 -13.55 -1.25
CA GLY A 135 7.41 -14.24 -0.62
C GLY A 135 7.34 -14.16 0.91
N ASP A 136 8.07 -15.08 1.53
CA ASP A 136 8.22 -15.12 2.98
C ASP A 136 8.97 -13.87 3.46
N ASN A 137 8.47 -13.27 4.53
CA ASN A 137 9.11 -12.16 5.20
C ASN A 137 8.77 -12.21 6.69
N SER A 138 9.77 -12.52 7.50
CA SER A 138 9.66 -12.59 8.97
C SER A 138 10.45 -11.51 9.69
N ASP A 139 11.26 -10.74 8.97
CA ASP A 139 12.36 -9.98 9.59
C ASP A 139 12.23 -8.47 9.36
N THR A 140 11.58 -8.06 8.26
CA THR A 140 11.40 -6.65 7.92
C THR A 140 9.95 -6.22 8.05
N ARG A 141 9.72 -4.91 8.17
CA ARG A 141 8.39 -4.32 8.07
C ARG A 141 8.26 -3.75 6.68
N ARG A 142 7.51 -4.44 5.82
CA ARG A 142 7.34 -4.10 4.41
C ARG A 142 5.89 -3.76 4.11
N ILE A 143 5.68 -2.69 3.36
CA ILE A 143 4.40 -2.34 2.76
C ILE A 143 4.55 -2.48 1.24
N VAL A 144 3.64 -3.22 0.63
CA VAL A 144 3.50 -3.33 -0.81
C VAL A 144 2.20 -2.66 -1.20
N LEU A 145 2.29 -1.57 -1.94
CA LEU A 145 1.15 -0.85 -2.51
C LEU A 145 0.92 -1.38 -3.92
N VAL A 146 -0.32 -1.79 -4.23
CA VAL A 146 -0.68 -2.38 -5.52
C VAL A 146 -1.87 -1.64 -6.12
N THR A 147 -1.76 -1.25 -7.39
CA THR A 147 -2.90 -0.75 -8.15
C THR A 147 -2.86 -1.23 -9.60
N CYS A 148 -4.01 -1.23 -10.28
CA CYS A 148 -4.08 -1.62 -11.70
C CYS A 148 -3.53 -0.51 -12.59
N ASP A 149 -2.66 -0.84 -13.54
CA ASP A 149 -1.96 0.12 -14.40
C ASP A 149 -2.30 -0.07 -15.89
N ASP A 150 -2.21 0.99 -16.69
CA ASP A 150 -2.59 1.02 -18.11
C ASP A 150 -1.42 0.78 -19.10
N GLU A 151 -0.17 0.74 -18.62
CA GLU A 151 1.04 0.77 -19.47
C GLU A 151 1.19 -0.47 -20.37
N LEU A 152 0.80 -1.66 -19.89
CA LEU A 152 0.76 -2.88 -20.72
C LEU A 152 -0.54 -3.02 -21.53
N GLY A 153 -1.42 -2.02 -21.49
CA GLY A 153 -2.71 -2.02 -22.16
C GLY A 153 -3.73 -2.96 -21.52
N PHE A 154 -4.74 -3.37 -22.29
CA PHE A 154 -5.88 -4.15 -21.81
C PHE A 154 -5.87 -5.57 -22.39
N ARG A 155 -6.27 -6.54 -21.57
CA ARG A 155 -6.68 -7.89 -21.99
C ARG A 155 -7.92 -7.78 -22.87
N THR A 156 -8.21 -8.85 -23.62
CA THR A 156 -9.35 -8.93 -24.56
C THR A 156 -10.72 -8.80 -23.88
N ASP A 157 -10.79 -9.01 -22.56
CA ASP A 157 -11.98 -8.80 -21.73
C ASP A 157 -12.12 -7.35 -21.20
N GLY A 158 -11.20 -6.46 -21.57
CA GLY A 158 -11.19 -5.05 -21.13
C GLY A 158 -10.49 -4.82 -19.79
N HIS A 159 -9.91 -5.83 -19.15
CA HIS A 159 -9.13 -5.64 -17.93
C HIS A 159 -7.68 -5.25 -18.23
N ARG A 160 -7.13 -4.30 -17.47
CA ARG A 160 -5.70 -3.92 -17.51
C ARG A 160 -4.76 -5.13 -17.41
N LYS A 161 -3.64 -5.11 -18.13
CA LYS A 161 -2.60 -6.15 -18.06
C LYS A 161 -1.58 -5.90 -16.95
N ALA A 162 -1.29 -4.64 -16.65
CA ALA A 162 -0.28 -4.27 -15.67
C ALA A 162 -0.86 -3.99 -14.28
N ASN A 163 0.00 -4.10 -13.28
CA ASN A 163 -0.15 -3.43 -12.00
C ASN A 163 1.09 -2.61 -11.72
N PHE A 164 0.89 -1.41 -11.18
CA PHE A 164 1.94 -0.66 -10.53
C PHE A 164 2.09 -1.20 -9.10
N VAL A 165 3.34 -1.48 -8.73
CA VAL A 165 3.73 -1.99 -7.41
C VAL A 165 4.77 -1.06 -6.83
N ALA A 166 4.53 -0.55 -5.62
CA ALA A 166 5.55 0.15 -4.85
C ALA A 166 5.86 -0.63 -3.57
N VAL A 167 7.14 -0.91 -3.32
CA VAL A 167 7.63 -1.52 -2.09
C VAL A 167 8.16 -0.40 -1.20
N ALA A 168 7.69 -0.35 0.03
CA ALA A 168 8.17 0.58 1.04
C ALA A 168 8.60 -0.18 2.29
N GLU A 169 9.75 0.19 2.84
CA GLU A 169 10.31 -0.42 4.04
C GLU A 169 10.58 0.63 5.11
N LEU A 170 10.69 0.20 6.36
CA LEU A 170 11.03 1.10 7.44
C LEU A 170 12.50 1.55 7.25
N PRO A 171 12.79 2.87 7.16
CA PRO A 171 14.17 3.33 7.05
C PRO A 171 14.97 2.90 8.29
N ALA A 172 16.23 2.51 8.07
CA ALA A 172 17.16 2.02 9.08
C ALA A 172 17.50 3.06 10.15
#